data_AF-A0A246Q3M3-F1
#
_entry.id   AF-A0A246Q3M3-F1
#
_cell.length_a   1.000
_cell.length_b   1.000
_cell.length_c   1.000
_cell.angle_alpha   90.00
_cell.angle_beta   90.00
_cell.angle_gamma   90.00
#
_symmetry.space_group_name_H-M   'P 1'
#
loop_
_entity.id
_entity.type
_entity.pdbx_description
1 polymer ?
#
loop_
_entity_poly.entity_id
_entity_poly.type
_entity_poly.pdbx_seq_one_letter_code
_entity_poly.pdbx_strand_id
1 'polypeptide(L)'
;MNLNTQKNNNIALQVWAISFLAVLISFLWQGNKEFSLWDEGFLWYGVQRVLLGEVPIRDFMAYDPGRYYWSAALVGLFGNQGIIGVRAAAAVFQALGLAVGLFLVAQSTKNKSRSETIFWLLSSVTFLAWMFPRHKIFDISVSIFLVGVLTHLINKPIPKRYFIAGGCVGLAAVFGRNHGLYGAVGSLGVIAWIRIKHHPHPGFIKATAIWGVGVLLGFLPIILMALLVPGFAIAFWESVRFLLEQNATNLPLSVPWPWTINFAAMSVADAARSVLTGLLFMGTLVFGVLAIAAAEWQRARGKSVPPALVATAFLAFPYAHFAFSRADISHLAQGIFPLLIGCMVLLSQARGKIKWPLAVVLCAASVWLTFLYQPGWQCSTSKQCVTVEISGSELQVARGTANDIDLLRHLAAEYAPNGQTFIAAPLWPGAYALLQRKAPMWEIYALFPRSKAFEKSEIERIEASKPGFALIFDLPLDGRDDLRFKNTHPLINQYIQNHYHLLPKSGDPPYQIYTARSLSQ
;
A
#
# COMPACT_ATOMS: atom_id res chain seq x y z
N MET A 1 5.42 -13.94 -39.86
CA MET A 1 5.44 -13.42 -38.47
C MET A 1 6.70 -12.56 -38.32
N ASN A 2 6.59 -11.29 -37.95
CA ASN A 2 7.66 -10.30 -38.12
C ASN A 2 8.77 -10.46 -37.04
N LEU A 3 10.06 -10.45 -37.42
CA LEU A 3 11.22 -10.65 -36.52
C LEU A 3 11.21 -9.72 -35.30
N ASN A 4 10.69 -8.49 -35.45
CA ASN A 4 10.52 -7.54 -34.35
C ASN A 4 9.46 -7.98 -33.32
N THR A 5 8.38 -8.63 -33.77
CA THR A 5 7.33 -9.15 -32.91
C THR A 5 7.85 -10.32 -32.08
N GLN A 6 8.58 -11.25 -32.71
CA GLN A 6 9.18 -12.41 -32.03
C GLN A 6 10.22 -11.97 -30.99
N LYS A 7 11.02 -10.95 -31.31
CA LYS A 7 12.02 -10.38 -30.40
C LYS A 7 11.41 -9.67 -29.19
N ASN A 8 10.27 -8.99 -29.34
CA ASN A 8 9.56 -8.36 -28.22
C ASN A 8 8.88 -9.39 -27.32
N ASN A 9 8.35 -10.48 -27.89
CA ASN A 9 7.77 -11.58 -27.13
C ASN A 9 8.81 -12.25 -26.21
N ASN A 10 10.05 -12.44 -26.69
CA ASN A 10 11.12 -13.02 -25.87
C ASN A 10 11.51 -12.13 -24.69
N ILE A 11 11.54 -10.81 -24.86
CA ILE A 11 11.84 -9.87 -23.76
C ILE A 11 10.73 -9.88 -22.72
N ALA A 12 9.47 -9.84 -23.17
CA ALA A 12 8.33 -9.93 -22.27
C ALA A 12 8.41 -11.22 -21.45
N LEU A 13 8.65 -12.37 -22.10
CA LEU A 13 8.79 -13.65 -21.41
C LEU A 13 9.92 -13.66 -20.38
N GLN A 14 11.10 -13.12 -20.72
CA GLN A 14 12.23 -13.03 -19.78
C GLN A 14 11.92 -12.12 -18.59
N VAL A 15 11.30 -10.96 -18.83
CA VAL A 15 10.89 -10.03 -17.77
C VAL A 15 9.87 -10.68 -16.85
N TRP A 16 8.88 -11.37 -17.41
CA TRP A 16 7.90 -12.13 -16.64
C TRP A 16 8.58 -13.21 -15.79
N ALA A 17 9.45 -14.02 -16.38
CA ALA A 17 10.17 -15.06 -15.67
C ALA A 17 11.01 -14.50 -14.51
N ILE A 18 11.78 -13.43 -14.74
CA ILE A 18 12.56 -12.75 -13.69
C ILE A 18 11.64 -12.24 -12.59
N SER A 19 10.54 -11.58 -12.94
CA SER A 19 9.64 -10.97 -11.95
C SER A 19 8.96 -12.02 -11.06
N PHE A 20 8.39 -13.05 -11.68
CA PHE A 20 7.75 -14.15 -10.95
C PHE A 20 8.74 -14.91 -10.08
N LEU A 21 9.93 -15.23 -10.61
CA LEU A 21 10.95 -15.93 -9.84
C LEU A 21 11.44 -15.09 -8.67
N ALA A 22 11.69 -13.80 -8.87
CA ALA A 22 12.20 -12.93 -7.82
C ALA A 22 11.16 -12.69 -6.71
N VAL A 23 9.88 -12.52 -7.07
CA VAL A 23 8.79 -12.46 -6.08
C VAL A 23 8.59 -13.79 -5.38
N LEU A 24 8.66 -14.92 -6.09
CA LEU A 24 8.56 -16.25 -5.48
C LEU A 24 9.68 -16.48 -4.47
N ILE A 25 10.93 -16.17 -4.82
CA ILE A 25 12.08 -16.27 -3.91
C ILE A 25 11.86 -15.39 -2.68
N SER A 26 11.43 -14.13 -2.89
CA SER A 26 11.10 -13.22 -1.79
C SER A 26 10.00 -13.79 -0.91
N PHE A 27 8.92 -14.30 -1.49
CA PHE A 27 7.79 -14.91 -0.78
C PHE A 27 8.21 -16.15 0.02
N LEU A 28 9.04 -17.02 -0.54
CA LEU A 28 9.56 -18.19 0.17
C LEU A 28 10.48 -17.79 1.33
N TRP A 29 11.23 -16.69 1.17
CA TRP A 29 12.13 -16.19 2.22
C TRP A 29 11.38 -15.52 3.39
N GLN A 30 10.32 -14.75 3.11
CA GLN A 30 9.67 -13.89 4.11
C GLN A 30 8.17 -14.14 4.34
N GLY A 31 7.54 -14.99 3.55
CA GLY A 31 6.09 -15.19 3.51
C GLY A 31 5.51 -15.75 4.81
N ASN A 32 6.28 -16.55 5.55
CA ASN A 32 5.91 -17.07 6.87
C ASN A 32 6.55 -16.29 8.04
N LYS A 33 7.15 -15.13 7.79
CA LYS A 33 7.83 -14.33 8.82
C LYS A 33 6.99 -13.12 9.20
N GLU A 34 7.04 -12.78 10.48
CA GLU A 34 6.32 -11.70 11.15
C GLU A 34 4.79 -11.81 11.00
N PHE A 35 4.07 -11.09 11.84
CA PHE A 35 2.63 -10.88 11.71
C PHE A 35 2.26 -9.55 12.37
N SER A 36 1.61 -8.66 11.63
CA SER A 36 1.12 -7.42 12.23
C SER A 36 -0.36 -7.52 12.54
N LEU A 37 -0.70 -7.45 13.84
CA LEU A 37 -2.09 -7.29 14.31
C LEU A 37 -2.74 -5.98 13.83
N TRP A 38 -1.93 -5.06 13.28
CA TRP A 38 -2.33 -3.72 12.86
C TRP A 38 -2.74 -3.74 11.37
N ASP A 39 -1.99 -3.09 10.47
CA ASP A 39 -2.38 -2.90 9.07
C ASP A 39 -2.46 -4.19 8.25
N GLU A 40 -1.63 -5.19 8.56
CA GLU A 40 -1.75 -6.50 7.91
C GLU A 40 -3.05 -7.20 8.34
N GLY A 41 -3.37 -7.12 9.63
CA GLY A 41 -4.65 -7.53 10.19
C GLY A 41 -5.84 -6.79 9.57
N PHE A 42 -5.70 -5.50 9.28
CA PHE A 42 -6.73 -4.68 8.64
C PHE A 42 -7.09 -5.20 7.23
N LEU A 43 -6.07 -5.58 6.45
CA LEU A 43 -6.30 -6.23 5.16
C LEU A 43 -6.90 -7.64 5.32
N TRP A 44 -6.31 -8.48 6.18
CA TRP A 44 -6.75 -9.87 6.34
C TRP A 44 -8.18 -9.98 6.86
N TYR A 45 -8.54 -9.19 7.87
CA TYR A 45 -9.91 -9.10 8.39
C TYR A 45 -10.89 -8.77 7.27
N GLY A 46 -10.62 -7.70 6.50
CA GLY A 46 -11.52 -7.30 5.42
C GLY A 46 -11.66 -8.36 4.33
N VAL A 47 -10.61 -9.13 4.03
CA VAL A 47 -10.70 -10.26 3.08
C VAL A 47 -11.63 -11.35 3.61
N GLN A 48 -11.52 -11.71 4.89
CA GLN A 48 -12.44 -12.67 5.51
C GLN A 48 -13.88 -12.16 5.48
N ARG A 49 -14.11 -10.87 5.74
CA ARG A 49 -15.46 -10.28 5.69
C ARG A 49 -16.07 -10.32 4.29
N VAL A 50 -15.26 -10.02 3.26
CA VAL A 50 -15.71 -10.14 1.86
C VAL A 50 -16.07 -11.58 1.49
N LEU A 51 -15.30 -12.57 1.93
CA LEU A 51 -15.62 -13.98 1.71
C LEU A 51 -16.94 -14.40 2.38
N LEU A 52 -17.33 -13.72 3.46
CA LEU A 52 -18.60 -13.90 4.16
C LEU A 52 -19.75 -13.04 3.57
N GLY A 53 -19.53 -12.38 2.44
CA GLY A 53 -20.55 -11.59 1.74
C GLY A 53 -20.69 -10.14 2.19
N GLU A 54 -19.80 -9.65 3.06
CA GLU A 54 -19.80 -8.24 3.46
C GLU A 54 -19.08 -7.35 2.45
N VAL A 55 -19.44 -6.07 2.47
CA VAL A 55 -19.02 -5.06 1.50
C VAL A 55 -18.07 -4.07 2.18
N PRO A 56 -16.81 -3.93 1.68
CA PRO A 56 -15.85 -2.96 2.22
C PRO A 56 -16.41 -1.54 2.20
N ILE A 57 -16.02 -0.71 3.17
CA ILE A 57 -16.52 0.66 3.41
C ILE A 57 -17.95 0.68 3.95
N ARG A 58 -18.86 -0.16 3.44
CA ARG A 58 -20.24 -0.20 3.94
C ARG A 58 -20.36 -0.93 5.27
N ASP A 59 -19.87 -2.16 5.33
CA ASP A 59 -20.14 -3.06 6.47
C ASP A 59 -19.03 -3.02 7.53
N PHE A 60 -17.83 -2.58 7.14
CA PHE A 60 -16.69 -2.40 8.02
C PHE A 60 -15.76 -1.31 7.46
N MET A 61 -15.00 -0.66 8.34
CA MET A 61 -13.95 0.27 7.96
C MET A 61 -12.89 -0.44 7.13
N ALA A 62 -12.63 0.07 5.93
CA ALA A 62 -11.80 -0.59 4.94
C ALA A 62 -11.01 0.43 4.10
N TYR A 63 -9.96 -0.05 3.45
CA TYR A 63 -9.41 0.61 2.26
C TYR A 63 -10.43 0.55 1.09
N ASP A 64 -10.03 1.05 -0.09
CA ASP A 64 -10.88 0.96 -1.27
C ASP A 64 -11.14 -0.50 -1.70
N PRO A 65 -12.35 -0.82 -2.20
CA PRO A 65 -12.81 -2.22 -2.30
C PRO A 65 -11.96 -3.14 -3.18
N GLY A 66 -11.28 -2.61 -4.21
CA GLY A 66 -10.57 -3.40 -5.21
C GLY A 66 -9.55 -4.38 -4.65
N ARG A 67 -8.79 -3.98 -3.62
CA ARG A 67 -7.78 -4.85 -3.01
C ARG A 67 -8.39 -6.01 -2.21
N TYR A 68 -9.56 -5.80 -1.60
CA TYR A 68 -10.25 -6.84 -0.86
C TYR A 68 -10.91 -7.84 -1.79
N TYR A 69 -11.59 -7.38 -2.84
CA TYR A 69 -12.19 -8.27 -3.83
C TYR A 69 -11.14 -9.05 -4.61
N TRP A 70 -10.02 -8.42 -4.98
CA TRP A 70 -8.88 -9.13 -5.58
C TRP A 70 -8.38 -10.26 -4.68
N SER A 71 -8.12 -9.93 -3.42
CA SER A 71 -7.54 -10.88 -2.47
C SER A 71 -8.53 -11.99 -2.13
N ALA A 72 -9.80 -11.67 -1.88
CA ALA A 72 -10.86 -12.62 -1.62
C ALA A 72 -11.10 -13.57 -2.82
N ALA A 73 -11.05 -13.06 -4.05
CA ALA A 73 -11.19 -13.91 -5.23
C ALA A 73 -10.09 -14.99 -5.31
N LEU A 74 -8.82 -14.59 -5.14
CA LEU A 74 -7.71 -15.56 -5.19
C LEU A 74 -7.73 -16.50 -3.99
N VAL A 75 -7.95 -15.98 -2.78
CA VAL A 75 -8.05 -16.77 -1.55
C VAL A 75 -9.20 -17.79 -1.64
N GLY A 76 -10.36 -17.38 -2.15
CA GLY A 76 -11.52 -18.25 -2.34
C GLY A 76 -11.26 -19.37 -3.36
N LEU A 77 -10.53 -19.09 -4.44
CA LEU A 77 -10.14 -20.10 -5.44
C LEU A 77 -9.19 -21.16 -4.88
N PHE A 78 -8.28 -20.78 -3.98
CA PHE A 78 -7.30 -21.71 -3.40
C PHE A 78 -7.77 -22.39 -2.11
N GLY A 79 -8.95 -22.02 -1.58
CA GLY A 79 -9.52 -22.62 -0.37
C GLY A 79 -8.77 -22.30 0.93
N ASN A 80 -7.77 -21.42 0.91
CA ASN A 80 -6.94 -21.09 2.09
C ASN A 80 -7.26 -19.68 2.60
N GLN A 81 -8.22 -19.56 3.51
CA GLN A 81 -8.65 -18.29 4.12
C GLN A 81 -7.66 -17.72 5.17
N GLY A 82 -6.54 -18.40 5.39
CA GLY A 82 -5.50 -17.97 6.31
C GLY A 82 -4.64 -16.83 5.76
N ILE A 83 -3.82 -16.26 6.65
CA ILE A 83 -2.97 -15.11 6.35
C ILE A 83 -2.00 -15.37 5.19
N ILE A 84 -1.51 -16.61 5.04
CA ILE A 84 -0.62 -17.00 3.94
C ILE A 84 -1.32 -16.88 2.58
N GLY A 85 -2.61 -17.23 2.50
CA GLY A 85 -3.41 -17.06 1.28
C GLY A 85 -3.51 -15.59 0.88
N VAL A 86 -3.75 -14.69 1.84
CA VAL A 86 -3.80 -13.24 1.59
C VAL A 86 -2.43 -12.71 1.14
N ARG A 87 -1.34 -13.15 1.78
CA ARG A 87 0.03 -12.80 1.37
C ARG A 87 0.33 -13.29 -0.05
N ALA A 88 -0.11 -14.49 -0.42
CA ALA A 88 0.05 -15.02 -1.76
C ALA A 88 -0.72 -14.19 -2.80
N ALA A 89 -1.97 -13.79 -2.50
CA ALA A 89 -2.75 -12.91 -3.36
C ALA A 89 -2.07 -11.54 -3.58
N ALA A 90 -1.48 -10.98 -2.53
CA ALA A 90 -0.67 -9.76 -2.63
C ALA A 90 0.62 -10.00 -3.46
N ALA A 91 1.30 -11.14 -3.27
CA ALA A 91 2.50 -11.49 -4.03
C ALA A 91 2.22 -11.66 -5.54
N VAL A 92 1.07 -12.22 -5.93
CA VAL A 92 0.66 -12.24 -7.34
C VAL A 92 0.57 -10.81 -7.89
N PHE A 93 -0.06 -9.90 -7.14
CA PHE A 93 -0.16 -8.49 -7.53
C PHE A 93 1.22 -7.79 -7.55
N GLN A 94 2.13 -8.19 -6.67
CA GLN A 94 3.54 -7.75 -6.64
C GLN A 94 4.27 -8.15 -7.93
N ALA A 95 4.13 -9.41 -8.36
CA ALA A 95 4.79 -9.93 -9.56
C ALA A 95 4.31 -9.21 -10.83
N LEU A 96 3.01 -8.90 -10.92
CA LEU A 96 2.45 -8.09 -12.00
C LEU A 96 3.09 -6.69 -12.02
N GLY A 97 3.15 -6.02 -10.86
CA GLY A 97 3.76 -4.69 -10.72
C GLY A 97 5.24 -4.67 -11.13
N LEU A 98 6.01 -5.62 -10.60
CA LEU A 98 7.43 -5.78 -10.92
C LEU A 98 7.66 -6.04 -12.41
N ALA A 99 6.84 -6.91 -13.03
CA ALA A 99 6.93 -7.20 -14.46
C ALA A 99 6.71 -5.95 -15.31
N VAL A 100 5.73 -5.10 -14.96
CA VAL A 100 5.52 -3.82 -15.67
C VAL A 100 6.73 -2.90 -15.49
N GLY A 101 7.25 -2.76 -14.26
CA GLY A 101 8.44 -1.93 -13.98
C GLY A 101 9.66 -2.37 -14.78
N LEU A 102 9.96 -3.67 -14.78
CA LEU A 102 11.07 -4.25 -15.54
C LEU A 102 10.85 -4.14 -17.06
N PHE A 103 9.62 -4.30 -17.53
CA PHE A 103 9.30 -4.16 -18.96
C PHE A 103 9.53 -2.73 -19.46
N LEU A 104 9.29 -1.72 -18.62
CA LEU A 104 9.59 -0.31 -18.93
C LEU A 104 11.09 -0.07 -19.08
N VAL A 105 11.89 -0.65 -18.19
CA VAL A 105 13.36 -0.58 -18.26
C VAL A 105 13.87 -1.32 -19.50
N ALA A 106 13.40 -2.54 -19.73
CA ALA A 106 13.83 -3.40 -20.84
C ALA A 106 13.51 -2.80 -22.23
N GLN A 107 12.37 -2.14 -22.38
CA GLN A 107 12.03 -1.42 -23.62
C GLN A 107 12.89 -0.19 -23.87
N SER A 108 13.45 0.41 -22.82
CA SER A 108 14.28 1.62 -22.90
C SER A 108 15.76 1.32 -23.19
N THR A 109 16.15 0.06 -23.21
CA THR A 109 17.52 -0.38 -23.52
C THR A 109 17.81 -0.29 -25.02
N LYS A 110 18.92 0.35 -25.40
CA LYS A 110 19.35 0.51 -26.80
C LYS A 110 20.03 -0.72 -27.40
N ASN A 111 20.92 -1.39 -26.64
CA ASN A 111 21.71 -2.54 -27.12
C ASN A 111 21.32 -3.79 -26.36
N LYS A 112 20.92 -4.86 -27.04
CA LYS A 112 20.43 -6.10 -26.43
C LYS A 112 21.57 -7.13 -26.36
N SER A 113 22.28 -7.16 -25.25
CA SER A 113 23.35 -8.12 -24.93
C SER A 113 23.04 -8.87 -23.63
N ARG A 114 23.78 -9.96 -23.33
CA ARG A 114 23.67 -10.66 -22.03
C ARG A 114 23.84 -9.74 -20.82
N SER A 115 24.63 -8.67 -20.97
CA SER A 115 24.82 -7.65 -19.94
C SER A 115 23.52 -6.90 -19.60
N GLU A 116 22.53 -6.87 -20.49
CA GLU A 116 21.23 -6.25 -20.20
C GLU A 116 20.35 -7.10 -19.29
N THR A 117 20.42 -8.42 -19.42
CA THR A 117 19.73 -9.32 -18.49
C THR A 117 20.24 -9.12 -17.06
N ILE A 118 21.55 -8.93 -16.88
CA ILE A 118 22.15 -8.59 -15.58
C ILE A 118 21.62 -7.24 -15.08
N PHE A 119 21.47 -6.25 -15.97
CA PHE A 119 20.91 -4.96 -15.61
C PHE A 119 19.43 -5.05 -15.20
N TRP A 120 18.65 -5.93 -15.83
CA TRP A 120 17.26 -6.19 -15.44
C TRP A 120 17.16 -6.92 -14.10
N LEU A 121 18.07 -7.87 -13.82
CA LEU A 121 18.17 -8.50 -12.50
C LEU A 121 18.50 -7.47 -11.41
N LEU A 122 19.45 -6.58 -11.67
CA LEU A 122 19.80 -5.50 -10.75
C LEU A 122 18.63 -4.51 -10.52
N SER A 123 17.91 -4.18 -11.60
CA SER A 123 16.69 -3.37 -11.52
C SER A 123 15.60 -4.09 -10.72
N SER A 124 15.49 -5.42 -10.88
CA SER A 124 14.53 -6.26 -10.17
C SER A 124 14.78 -6.25 -8.67
N VAL A 125 16.04 -6.42 -8.26
CA VAL A 125 16.45 -6.33 -6.86
C VAL A 125 16.18 -4.93 -6.31
N THR A 126 16.51 -3.89 -7.07
CA THR A 126 16.25 -2.49 -6.68
C THR A 126 14.76 -2.24 -6.45
N PHE A 127 13.90 -2.64 -7.39
CA PHE A 127 12.46 -2.46 -7.26
C PHE A 127 11.89 -3.28 -6.10
N LEU A 128 12.25 -4.56 -6.01
CA LEU A 128 11.80 -5.45 -4.92
C LEU A 128 12.19 -4.94 -3.54
N ALA A 129 13.37 -4.35 -3.39
CA ALA A 129 13.82 -3.76 -2.12
C ALA A 129 12.83 -2.70 -1.60
N TRP A 130 12.12 -2.01 -2.48
CA TRP A 130 11.12 -0.99 -2.14
C TRP A 130 9.67 -1.49 -2.19
N MET A 131 9.41 -2.76 -2.54
CA MET A 131 8.06 -3.32 -2.53
C MET A 131 7.67 -3.80 -1.11
N PHE A 132 7.59 -2.88 -0.17
CA PHE A 132 7.13 -3.11 1.22
C PHE A 132 6.39 -1.87 1.75
N PRO A 133 5.55 -1.99 2.79
CA PRO A 133 5.16 -3.22 3.48
C PRO A 133 4.19 -4.08 2.66
N ARG A 134 4.13 -5.39 2.97
CA ARG A 134 3.39 -6.37 2.16
C ARG A 134 1.88 -6.11 2.01
N HIS A 135 1.24 -5.45 2.97
CA HIS A 135 -0.18 -5.10 2.90
C HIS A 135 -0.46 -3.85 2.04
N LYS A 136 0.60 -3.11 1.62
CA LYS A 136 0.54 -1.94 0.72
C LYS A 136 1.07 -2.24 -0.69
N ILE A 137 1.31 -3.51 -1.03
CA ILE A 137 1.76 -3.92 -2.36
C ILE A 137 0.81 -3.44 -3.46
N PHE A 138 -0.50 -3.35 -3.15
CA PHE A 138 -1.49 -2.79 -4.07
C PHE A 138 -1.15 -1.36 -4.46
N ASP A 139 -0.85 -0.50 -3.48
CA ASP A 139 -0.52 0.91 -3.70
C ASP A 139 0.76 1.06 -4.54
N ILE A 140 1.77 0.25 -4.21
CA ILE A 140 3.06 0.20 -4.91
C ILE A 140 2.88 -0.24 -6.37
N SER A 141 2.24 -1.39 -6.60
CA SER A 141 2.04 -1.94 -7.94
C SER A 141 1.16 -1.03 -8.80
N VAL A 142 0.11 -0.41 -8.25
CA VAL A 142 -0.73 0.55 -8.99
C VAL A 142 0.08 1.78 -9.43
N SER A 143 1.02 2.25 -8.60
CA SER A 143 1.97 3.31 -9.00
C SER A 143 2.76 2.92 -10.25
N ILE A 144 3.31 1.70 -10.27
CA ILE A 144 4.08 1.17 -11.41
C ILE A 144 3.17 0.98 -12.64
N PHE A 145 1.95 0.47 -12.46
CA PHE A 145 0.99 0.31 -13.54
C PHE A 145 0.63 1.62 -14.21
N LEU A 146 0.43 2.69 -13.43
CA LEU A 146 0.13 4.01 -13.98
C LEU A 146 1.30 4.54 -14.82
N VAL A 147 2.56 4.33 -14.39
CA VAL A 147 3.72 4.63 -15.25
C VAL A 147 3.65 3.82 -16.55
N GLY A 148 3.33 2.52 -16.46
CA GLY A 148 3.17 1.63 -17.61
C GLY A 148 2.11 2.10 -18.61
N VAL A 149 0.94 2.47 -18.10
CA VAL A 149 -0.23 2.93 -18.87
C VAL A 149 0.07 4.25 -19.57
N LEU A 150 0.66 5.22 -18.86
CA LEU A 150 1.02 6.50 -19.46
C LEU A 150 2.13 6.33 -20.49
N THR A 151 3.11 5.47 -20.23
CA THR A 151 4.14 5.08 -21.22
C THR A 151 3.49 4.50 -22.47
N HIS A 152 2.48 3.63 -22.31
CA HIS A 152 1.73 3.07 -23.44
C HIS A 152 1.01 4.17 -24.24
N LEU A 153 0.37 5.12 -23.58
CA LEU A 153 -0.26 6.27 -24.25
C LEU A 153 0.76 7.10 -25.04
N ILE A 154 1.87 7.50 -24.40
CA ILE A 154 2.91 8.37 -24.98
C ILE A 154 3.56 7.73 -26.19
N ASN A 155 3.81 6.43 -26.16
CA ASN A 155 4.40 5.69 -27.28
C ASN A 155 3.61 5.83 -28.60
N LYS A 156 2.27 5.92 -28.53
CA LYS A 156 1.42 6.07 -29.73
C LYS A 156 0.10 6.74 -29.36
N PRO A 157 0.02 8.08 -29.39
CA PRO A 157 -1.15 8.82 -28.90
C PRO A 157 -2.35 8.73 -29.87
N ILE A 158 -3.01 7.57 -29.92
CA ILE A 158 -4.23 7.33 -30.71
C ILE A 158 -5.46 7.25 -29.80
N PRO A 159 -6.68 7.54 -30.30
CA PRO A 159 -7.92 7.53 -29.51
C PRO A 159 -8.09 6.33 -28.57
N LYS A 160 -7.84 5.12 -29.08
CA LYS A 160 -7.92 3.88 -28.29
C LYS A 160 -7.01 3.89 -27.06
N ARG A 161 -5.81 4.47 -27.14
CA ARG A 161 -4.88 4.52 -26.01
C ARG A 161 -5.26 5.57 -24.97
N TYR A 162 -5.89 6.68 -25.37
CA TYR A 162 -6.47 7.62 -24.41
C TYR A 162 -7.61 6.97 -23.61
N PHE A 163 -8.48 6.24 -24.31
CA PHE A 163 -9.57 5.48 -23.69
C PHE A 163 -9.05 4.43 -22.71
N ILE A 164 -8.08 3.60 -23.13
CA ILE A 164 -7.44 2.59 -22.27
C ILE A 164 -6.78 3.26 -21.06
N ALA A 165 -6.05 4.37 -21.27
CA ALA A 165 -5.41 5.09 -20.17
C ALA A 165 -6.44 5.61 -19.17
N GLY A 166 -7.55 6.15 -19.64
CA GLY A 166 -8.68 6.52 -18.80
C GLY A 166 -9.23 5.32 -18.02
N GLY A 167 -9.52 4.21 -18.70
CA GLY A 167 -9.99 2.96 -18.09
C GLY A 167 -9.08 2.47 -16.98
N CYS A 168 -7.76 2.50 -17.19
CA CYS A 168 -6.80 2.10 -16.18
C CYS A 168 -6.72 3.09 -15.01
N VAL A 169 -6.90 4.40 -15.23
CA VAL A 169 -6.97 5.39 -14.14
C VAL A 169 -8.24 5.21 -13.31
N GLY A 170 -9.39 4.98 -13.95
CA GLY A 170 -10.63 4.65 -13.26
C GLY A 170 -10.51 3.36 -12.46
N LEU A 171 -9.90 2.32 -13.02
CA LEU A 171 -9.65 1.06 -12.31
C LEU A 171 -8.66 1.24 -11.15
N ALA A 172 -7.63 2.07 -11.30
CA ALA A 172 -6.72 2.40 -10.21
C ALA A 172 -7.46 3.04 -9.03
N ALA A 173 -8.49 3.86 -9.29
CA ALA A 173 -9.34 4.45 -8.27
C ALA A 173 -10.17 3.41 -7.48
N VAL A 174 -10.44 2.23 -8.05
CA VAL A 174 -11.11 1.11 -7.36
C VAL A 174 -10.19 0.46 -6.32
N PHE A 175 -8.87 0.45 -6.56
CA PHE A 175 -7.87 -0.06 -5.62
C PHE A 175 -7.40 0.98 -4.60
N GLY A 176 -7.44 2.26 -4.98
CA GLY A 176 -7.15 3.40 -4.11
C GLY A 176 -7.59 4.71 -4.75
N ARG A 177 -8.49 5.45 -4.09
CA ARG A 177 -9.01 6.75 -4.58
C ARG A 177 -7.89 7.76 -4.84
N ASN A 178 -6.87 7.76 -3.99
CA ASN A 178 -5.62 8.51 -4.14
C ASN A 178 -4.93 8.20 -5.49
N HIS A 179 -4.79 6.92 -5.85
CA HIS A 179 -4.18 6.53 -7.13
C HIS A 179 -5.00 6.98 -8.34
N GLY A 180 -6.33 6.96 -8.23
CA GLY A 180 -7.22 7.56 -9.23
C GLY A 180 -6.91 9.03 -9.46
N LEU A 181 -6.82 9.82 -8.39
CA LEU A 181 -6.48 11.24 -8.44
C LEU A 181 -5.08 11.48 -9.00
N TYR A 182 -4.07 10.75 -8.51
CA TYR A 182 -2.69 10.87 -8.98
C TYR A 182 -2.54 10.48 -10.45
N GLY A 183 -3.22 9.40 -10.85
CA GLY A 183 -3.31 8.97 -12.24
C GLY A 183 -3.99 10.00 -13.13
N ALA A 184 -5.04 10.67 -12.64
CA ALA A 184 -5.72 11.73 -13.37
C ALA A 184 -4.82 12.96 -13.58
N VAL A 185 -4.18 13.45 -12.52
CA VAL A 185 -3.23 14.59 -12.61
C VAL A 185 -2.08 14.26 -13.57
N GLY A 186 -1.45 13.09 -13.42
CA GLY A 186 -0.38 12.65 -14.31
C GLY A 186 -0.85 12.46 -15.76
N SER A 187 -2.05 11.90 -15.97
CA SER A 187 -2.64 11.74 -17.30
C SER A 187 -2.89 13.08 -17.98
N LEU A 188 -3.50 14.04 -17.28
CA LEU A 188 -3.77 15.36 -17.84
C LEU A 188 -2.48 16.10 -18.20
N GLY A 189 -1.44 15.99 -17.36
CA GLY A 189 -0.10 16.50 -17.66
C GLY A 189 0.49 15.87 -18.93
N VAL A 190 0.41 14.54 -19.06
CA VAL A 190 0.85 13.82 -20.26
C VAL A 190 0.03 14.18 -21.50
N ILE A 191 -1.29 14.30 -21.36
CA ILE A 191 -2.18 14.72 -22.46
C ILE A 191 -1.77 16.11 -22.93
N ALA A 192 -1.59 17.06 -22.02
CA ALA A 192 -1.12 18.41 -22.35
C ALA A 192 0.27 18.36 -23.05
N TRP A 193 1.22 17.62 -22.47
CA TRP A 193 2.55 17.43 -23.02
C TRP A 193 2.50 16.91 -24.46
N ILE A 194 1.73 15.86 -24.74
CA ILE A 194 1.57 15.27 -26.10
C ILE A 194 1.13 16.34 -27.13
N ARG A 195 0.36 17.35 -26.73
CA ARG A 195 -0.14 18.40 -27.65
C ARG A 195 0.89 19.47 -28.00
N ILE A 196 1.94 19.66 -27.20
CA ILE A 196 2.93 20.72 -27.43
C ILE A 196 3.77 20.37 -28.69
N LYS A 197 3.66 21.13 -29.78
CA LYS A 197 4.46 21.00 -31.03
C LYS A 197 4.25 19.74 -31.91
N HIS A 198 3.19 18.94 -31.75
CA HIS A 198 2.86 17.86 -32.70
C HIS A 198 1.34 17.75 -32.92
N HIS A 199 0.90 17.79 -34.19
CA HIS A 199 -0.49 17.51 -34.60
C HIS A 199 -0.67 16.06 -35.08
N PRO A 200 -0.88 15.08 -34.18
CA PRO A 200 -1.72 13.93 -34.46
C PRO A 200 -3.07 14.09 -33.75
N HIS A 201 -4.17 13.82 -34.46
CA HIS A 201 -5.50 13.71 -33.88
C HIS A 201 -5.51 12.65 -32.76
N PRO A 202 -6.30 12.83 -31.67
CA PRO A 202 -7.40 13.80 -31.49
C PRO A 202 -7.01 15.11 -30.78
N GLY A 203 -7.91 16.12 -30.89
CA GLY A 203 -7.99 17.39 -30.12
C GLY A 203 -7.59 17.29 -28.62
N PHE A 204 -7.15 18.35 -27.92
CA PHE A 204 -6.95 18.26 -26.45
C PHE A 204 -8.28 17.92 -25.77
N ILE A 205 -9.32 18.70 -26.07
CA ILE A 205 -10.69 18.48 -25.56
C ILE A 205 -11.17 17.07 -25.93
N LYS A 206 -11.00 16.65 -27.19
CA LYS A 206 -11.42 15.31 -27.64
C LYS A 206 -10.62 14.19 -26.96
N ALA A 207 -9.31 14.37 -26.75
CA ALA A 207 -8.45 13.42 -26.05
C ALA A 207 -8.89 13.28 -24.59
N THR A 208 -9.08 14.41 -23.90
CA THR A 208 -9.56 14.46 -22.51
C THR A 208 -10.97 13.88 -22.38
N ALA A 209 -11.86 14.11 -23.35
CA ALA A 209 -13.20 13.51 -23.35
C ALA A 209 -13.14 11.98 -23.52
N ILE A 210 -12.36 11.48 -24.49
CA ILE A 210 -12.18 10.03 -24.71
C ILE A 210 -11.55 9.37 -23.48
N TRP A 211 -10.54 10.01 -22.90
CA TRP A 211 -9.93 9.60 -21.65
C TRP A 211 -10.94 9.61 -20.50
N GLY A 212 -11.76 10.65 -20.36
CA GLY A 212 -12.79 10.78 -19.32
C GLY A 212 -13.85 9.69 -19.41
N VAL A 213 -14.32 9.33 -20.61
CA VAL A 213 -15.21 8.17 -20.82
C VAL A 213 -14.52 6.88 -20.36
N GLY A 214 -13.23 6.73 -20.67
CA GLY A 214 -12.42 5.64 -20.14
C GLY A 214 -12.44 5.60 -18.61
N VAL A 215 -12.18 6.74 -17.94
CA VAL A 215 -12.18 6.84 -16.46
C VAL A 215 -13.50 6.38 -15.87
N LEU A 216 -14.63 6.84 -16.42
CA LEU A 216 -15.97 6.45 -15.96
C LEU A 216 -16.18 4.93 -16.10
N LEU A 217 -15.76 4.33 -17.21
CA LEU A 217 -15.87 2.88 -17.41
C LEU A 217 -14.92 2.08 -16.52
N GLY A 218 -13.72 2.58 -16.27
CA GLY A 218 -12.77 1.96 -15.35
C GLY A 218 -13.25 1.98 -13.90
N PHE A 219 -13.94 3.06 -13.51
CA PHE A 219 -14.51 3.24 -12.17
C PHE A 219 -15.92 2.63 -12.03
N LEU A 220 -16.43 2.02 -13.10
CA LEU A 220 -17.76 1.42 -13.15
C LEU A 220 -18.04 0.44 -12.00
N PRO A 221 -17.10 -0.39 -11.49
CA PRO A 221 -17.38 -1.26 -10.35
C PRO A 221 -17.90 -0.49 -9.12
N ILE A 222 -17.31 0.66 -8.78
CA ILE A 222 -17.74 1.47 -7.64
C ILE A 222 -19.08 2.16 -7.92
N ILE A 223 -19.29 2.63 -9.15
CA ILE A 223 -20.56 3.22 -9.57
C ILE A 223 -21.68 2.19 -9.46
N LEU A 224 -21.47 0.97 -9.95
CA LEU A 224 -22.43 -0.12 -9.85
C LEU A 224 -22.69 -0.52 -8.40
N MET A 225 -21.67 -0.56 -7.55
CA MET A 225 -21.88 -0.78 -6.12
C MET A 225 -22.75 0.32 -5.49
N ALA A 226 -22.50 1.59 -5.81
CA ALA A 226 -23.32 2.70 -5.31
C ALA A 226 -24.79 2.63 -5.77
N LEU A 227 -25.05 2.11 -6.97
CA LEU A 227 -26.39 1.98 -7.53
C LEU A 227 -27.13 0.71 -7.07
N LEU A 228 -26.40 -0.41 -6.92
CA LEU A 228 -27.00 -1.74 -6.75
C LEU A 228 -26.87 -2.29 -5.32
N VAL A 229 -25.99 -1.73 -4.49
CA VAL A 229 -25.74 -2.20 -3.12
C VAL A 229 -26.35 -1.20 -2.13
N PRO A 230 -27.47 -1.54 -1.46
CA PRO A 230 -28.12 -0.65 -0.51
C PRO A 230 -27.14 -0.17 0.57
N GLY A 231 -27.19 1.14 0.86
CA GLY A 231 -26.33 1.80 1.85
C GLY A 231 -24.90 2.11 1.41
N PHE A 232 -24.40 1.50 0.33
CA PHE A 232 -23.01 1.72 -0.09
C PHE A 232 -22.72 3.15 -0.54
N ALA A 233 -23.62 3.78 -1.30
CA ALA A 233 -23.43 5.15 -1.76
C ALA A 233 -23.26 6.15 -0.60
N ILE A 234 -24.06 5.99 0.46
CA ILE A 234 -24.01 6.82 1.67
C ILE A 234 -22.69 6.59 2.40
N ALA A 235 -22.35 5.33 2.70
CA ALA A 235 -21.11 4.99 3.39
C ALA A 235 -19.86 5.45 2.61
N PHE A 236 -19.87 5.32 1.28
CA PHE A 236 -18.80 5.80 0.42
C PHE A 236 -18.65 7.32 0.51
N TRP A 237 -19.75 8.07 0.42
CA TRP A 237 -19.72 9.53 0.54
C TRP A 237 -19.27 9.99 1.93
N GLU A 238 -19.76 9.36 3.00
CA GLU A 238 -19.32 9.63 4.37
C GLU A 238 -17.82 9.38 4.55
N SER A 239 -17.27 8.33 3.94
CA SER A 239 -15.83 8.07 3.98
C SER A 239 -15.02 9.18 3.29
N VAL A 240 -15.53 9.79 2.22
CA VAL A 240 -14.89 10.92 1.53
C VAL A 240 -15.00 12.19 2.39
N ARG A 241 -16.21 12.47 2.91
CA ARG A 241 -16.47 13.61 3.77
C ARG A 241 -15.58 13.59 5.01
N PHE A 242 -15.41 12.42 5.63
CA PHE A 242 -14.55 12.26 6.78
C PHE A 242 -13.09 12.65 6.49
N LEU A 243 -12.54 12.24 5.35
CA LEU A 243 -11.17 12.63 4.96
C LEU A 243 -11.03 14.15 4.76
N LEU A 244 -12.07 14.81 4.25
CA LEU A 244 -12.10 16.27 4.09
C LEU A 244 -12.19 16.98 5.45
N GLU A 245 -13.04 16.49 6.36
CA GLU A 245 -13.19 17.06 7.71
C GLU A 245 -11.92 16.91 8.55
N GLN A 246 -11.19 15.80 8.40
CA GLN A 246 -9.91 15.59 9.07
C GLN A 246 -8.76 16.45 8.50
N ASN A 247 -8.93 17.04 7.30
CA ASN A 247 -7.89 17.78 6.57
C ASN A 247 -6.56 17.00 6.40
N ALA A 248 -6.60 15.68 6.51
CA ALA A 248 -5.43 14.83 6.48
C ALA A 248 -5.82 13.44 5.94
N THR A 249 -4.95 12.88 5.07
CA THR A 249 -5.10 11.51 4.57
C THR A 249 -4.35 10.49 5.41
N ASN A 250 -3.40 10.94 6.23
CA ASN A 250 -2.55 10.14 7.12
C ASN A 250 -2.17 10.98 8.35
N LEU A 251 -1.65 10.33 9.39
CA LEU A 251 -0.99 11.02 10.49
C LEU A 251 0.39 11.54 10.05
N PRO A 252 0.58 12.86 9.96
CA PRO A 252 1.83 13.41 9.44
C PRO A 252 2.97 13.15 10.42
N LEU A 253 4.14 12.86 9.84
CA LEU A 253 5.42 12.84 10.53
C LEU A 253 6.31 13.92 9.95
N SER A 254 7.21 14.45 10.76
CA SER A 254 8.23 15.39 10.31
C SER A 254 9.06 14.78 9.19
N VAL A 255 9.22 15.53 8.09
CA VAL A 255 10.08 15.10 6.98
C VAL A 255 11.51 14.93 7.49
N PRO A 256 12.17 13.78 7.22
CA PRO A 256 13.51 13.49 7.73
C PRO A 256 14.56 14.23 6.91
N TRP A 257 14.56 15.56 6.95
CA TRP A 257 15.53 16.36 6.22
C TRP A 257 16.95 16.04 6.70
N PRO A 258 17.96 15.97 5.80
CA PRO A 258 19.32 15.64 6.24
C PRO A 258 19.89 16.57 7.31
N TRP A 259 19.43 17.84 7.34
CA TRP A 259 19.86 18.85 8.32
C TRP A 259 19.05 18.85 9.63
N THR A 260 17.99 18.04 9.76
CA THR A 260 17.23 17.90 11.01
C THR A 260 17.66 16.69 11.84
N ILE A 261 18.65 15.93 11.38
CA ILE A 261 19.10 14.69 12.02
C ILE A 261 19.97 15.02 13.24
N ASN A 262 19.62 14.43 14.39
CA ASN A 262 20.41 14.54 15.60
C ASN A 262 21.54 13.49 15.60
N PHE A 263 22.69 13.85 15.02
CA PHE A 263 23.87 12.99 14.94
C PHE A 263 24.44 12.57 16.30
N ALA A 264 24.20 13.35 17.36
CA ALA A 264 24.70 13.04 18.70
C ALA A 264 23.90 11.93 19.41
N ALA A 265 22.65 11.71 19.00
CA ALA A 265 21.73 10.76 19.65
C ALA A 265 21.63 9.40 18.94
N MET A 266 22.38 9.19 17.85
CA MET A 266 22.22 8.03 16.97
C MET A 266 23.56 7.37 16.67
N SER A 267 23.52 6.07 16.36
CA SER A 267 24.69 5.39 15.79
C SER A 267 25.03 5.98 14.42
N VAL A 268 26.30 5.88 13.99
CA VAL A 268 26.74 6.35 12.67
C VAL A 268 25.92 5.72 11.54
N ALA A 269 25.61 4.43 11.67
CA ALA A 269 24.83 3.71 10.66
C ALA A 269 23.38 4.24 10.57
N ASP A 270 22.73 4.51 11.70
CA ASP A 270 21.36 5.00 11.71
C ASP A 270 21.26 6.46 11.27
N ALA A 271 22.25 7.28 11.63
CA ALA A 271 22.38 8.63 11.11
C ALA A 271 22.56 8.62 9.57
N ALA A 272 23.44 7.76 9.05
CA ALA A 272 23.64 7.63 7.60
C ALA A 272 22.38 7.15 6.86
N ARG A 273 21.61 6.21 7.44
CA ARG A 273 20.31 5.78 6.87
C ARG A 273 19.29 6.92 6.89
N SER A 274 19.25 7.68 7.97
CA SER A 274 18.34 8.83 8.09
C SER A 274 18.67 9.91 7.06
N VAL A 275 19.96 10.22 6.87
CA VAL A 275 20.43 11.16 5.84
C VAL A 275 20.00 10.67 4.46
N LEU A 276 20.26 9.40 4.15
CA LEU A 276 19.94 8.84 2.84
C LEU A 276 18.43 8.77 2.59
N THR A 277 17.63 8.50 3.61
CA THR A 277 16.16 8.57 3.54
C THR A 277 15.71 10.00 3.20
N GLY A 278 16.25 11.01 3.88
CA GLY A 278 16.01 12.42 3.58
C GLY A 278 16.43 12.84 2.17
N LEU A 279 17.59 12.37 1.71
CA LEU A 279 18.07 12.59 0.35
C LEU A 279 17.13 11.97 -0.69
N LEU A 280 16.53 10.81 -0.42
CA LEU A 280 15.55 10.20 -1.32
C LEU A 280 14.23 10.96 -1.34
N PHE A 281 13.74 11.46 -0.19
CA PHE A 281 12.59 12.36 -0.15
C PHE A 281 12.81 13.59 -1.02
N MET A 282 13.94 14.29 -0.85
CA MET A 282 14.33 15.39 -1.75
C MET A 282 14.48 14.93 -3.20
N GLY A 283 15.06 13.74 -3.39
CA GLY A 283 15.25 13.11 -4.69
C GLY A 283 13.95 12.96 -5.47
N THR A 284 12.83 12.62 -4.81
CA THR A 284 11.51 12.53 -5.50
C THR A 284 11.08 13.87 -6.10
N LEU A 285 11.29 14.98 -5.38
CA LEU A 285 10.95 16.33 -5.84
C LEU A 285 11.91 16.84 -6.91
N VAL A 286 13.22 16.71 -6.65
CA VAL A 286 14.27 17.16 -7.57
C VAL A 286 14.17 16.40 -8.89
N PHE A 287 13.96 15.09 -8.85
CA PHE A 287 13.71 14.30 -10.05
C PHE A 287 12.47 14.78 -10.79
N GLY A 288 11.35 15.05 -10.11
CA GLY A 288 10.14 15.58 -10.75
C GLY A 288 10.41 16.87 -11.53
N VAL A 289 11.06 17.86 -10.90
CA VAL A 289 11.43 19.12 -11.54
C VAL A 289 12.34 18.87 -12.76
N LEU A 290 13.45 18.17 -12.54
CA LEU A 290 14.49 17.99 -13.57
C LEU A 290 13.99 17.12 -14.73
N ALA A 291 13.19 16.10 -14.47
CA ALA A 291 12.66 15.21 -15.50
C ALA A 291 11.62 15.93 -16.38
N ILE A 292 10.74 16.75 -15.80
CA ILE A 292 9.81 17.59 -16.58
C ILE A 292 10.60 18.60 -17.42
N ALA A 293 11.53 19.35 -16.81
CA ALA A 293 12.35 20.32 -17.52
C ALA A 293 13.16 19.68 -18.65
N ALA A 294 13.76 18.52 -18.40
CA ALA A 294 14.52 17.78 -19.41
C ALA A 294 13.62 17.25 -20.54
N ALA A 295 12.42 16.74 -20.23
CA ALA A 295 11.46 16.27 -21.22
C ALA A 295 11.00 17.43 -22.13
N GLU A 296 10.69 18.59 -21.55
CA GLU A 296 10.31 19.78 -22.31
C GLU A 296 11.46 20.32 -23.16
N TRP A 297 12.66 20.39 -22.58
CA TRP A 297 13.84 20.90 -23.29
C TRP A 297 14.27 20.01 -24.45
N GLN A 298 14.31 18.69 -24.26
CA GLN A 298 14.63 17.74 -25.34
C GLN A 298 13.57 17.80 -26.44
N ARG A 299 12.28 17.88 -26.06
CA ARG A 299 11.19 18.04 -27.00
C ARG A 299 11.26 19.36 -27.76
N ALA A 300 11.57 20.47 -27.09
CA ALA A 300 11.72 21.78 -27.72
C ALA A 300 12.84 21.81 -28.77
N ARG A 301 13.86 20.95 -28.60
CA ARG A 301 14.97 20.72 -29.55
C ARG A 301 14.69 19.63 -30.59
N GLY A 302 13.46 19.10 -30.67
CA GLY A 302 13.09 18.06 -31.62
C GLY A 302 13.74 16.69 -31.36
N LYS A 303 14.26 16.44 -30.16
CA LYS A 303 14.87 15.16 -29.79
C LYS A 303 13.80 14.21 -29.24
N SER A 304 13.94 12.91 -29.51
CA SER A 304 13.04 11.91 -28.92
C SER A 304 13.30 11.78 -27.43
N VAL A 305 12.23 11.86 -26.62
CA VAL A 305 12.29 11.59 -25.18
C VAL A 305 11.76 10.18 -24.93
N PRO A 306 12.42 9.37 -24.09
CA PRO A 306 11.91 8.06 -23.69
C PRO A 306 10.50 8.18 -23.08
N PRO A 307 9.49 7.48 -23.63
CA PRO A 307 8.11 7.58 -23.15
C PRO A 307 7.93 7.27 -21.65
N ALA A 308 8.71 6.32 -21.13
CA ALA A 308 8.71 5.99 -19.71
C ALA A 308 9.25 7.13 -18.82
N LEU A 309 10.23 7.89 -19.30
CA LEU A 309 10.76 9.05 -18.57
C LEU A 309 9.73 10.18 -18.46
N VAL A 310 8.94 10.39 -19.50
CA VAL A 310 7.85 11.38 -19.49
C VAL A 310 6.75 10.94 -18.53
N ALA A 311 6.36 9.66 -18.58
CA ALA A 311 5.36 9.11 -17.66
C ALA A 311 5.78 9.25 -16.19
N THR A 312 7.04 8.92 -15.86
CA THR A 312 7.54 9.08 -14.50
C THR A 312 7.68 10.53 -14.08
N ALA A 313 8.03 11.45 -14.99
CA ALA A 313 8.11 12.88 -14.70
C ALA A 313 6.75 13.45 -14.24
N PHE A 314 5.68 13.15 -14.97
CA PHE A 314 4.33 13.64 -14.64
C PHE A 314 3.66 12.92 -13.47
N LEU A 315 4.17 11.76 -13.05
CA LEU A 315 3.71 11.04 -11.86
C LEU A 315 4.58 11.30 -10.61
N ALA A 316 5.76 11.91 -10.75
CA ALA A 316 6.68 12.14 -9.64
C ALA A 316 6.05 13.00 -8.53
N PHE A 317 5.45 14.15 -8.85
CA PHE A 317 4.84 15.02 -7.83
C PHE A 317 3.59 14.42 -7.18
N PRO A 318 2.63 13.85 -7.93
CA PRO A 318 1.50 13.16 -7.30
C PRO A 318 1.89 12.08 -6.30
N TYR A 319 2.92 11.28 -6.60
CA TYR A 319 3.40 10.26 -5.66
C TYR A 319 4.31 10.81 -4.55
N ALA A 320 5.05 11.89 -4.81
CA ALA A 320 5.73 12.62 -3.75
C ALA A 320 4.72 13.17 -2.74
N HIS A 321 3.60 13.75 -3.17
CA HIS A 321 2.52 14.19 -2.27
C HIS A 321 2.09 13.07 -1.31
N PHE A 322 1.93 11.84 -1.79
CA PHE A 322 1.65 10.70 -0.93
C PHE A 322 2.79 10.39 0.05
N ALA A 323 4.03 10.28 -0.44
CA ALA A 323 5.19 9.97 0.42
C ALA A 323 5.34 11.01 1.54
N PHE A 324 5.09 12.29 1.26
CA PHE A 324 5.20 13.38 2.22
C PHE A 324 3.98 13.49 3.18
N SER A 325 2.85 12.85 2.87
CA SER A 325 1.66 12.86 3.76
C SER A 325 1.91 12.19 5.11
N ARG A 326 2.88 11.26 5.17
CA ARG A 326 3.48 10.72 6.38
C ARG A 326 4.93 10.34 6.06
N ALA A 327 5.88 11.20 6.41
CA ALA A 327 7.23 11.13 5.88
C ALA A 327 8.14 10.08 6.57
N ASP A 328 7.76 8.81 6.49
CA ASP A 328 8.58 7.67 6.89
C ASP A 328 9.00 6.81 5.68
N ILE A 329 9.86 5.83 5.93
CA ILE A 329 10.39 4.99 4.85
C ILE A 329 9.34 4.07 4.20
N SER A 330 8.29 3.70 4.93
CA SER A 330 7.20 2.85 4.43
C SER A 330 6.29 3.61 3.46
N HIS A 331 6.08 4.90 3.71
CA HIS A 331 5.35 5.78 2.79
C HIS A 331 6.21 6.22 1.61
N LEU A 332 7.52 6.44 1.84
CA LEU A 332 8.47 6.64 0.74
C LEU A 332 8.46 5.44 -0.20
N ALA A 333 8.49 4.20 0.31
CA ALA A 333 8.42 2.98 -0.49
C ALA A 333 7.20 2.92 -1.42
N GLN A 334 6.05 3.40 -0.95
CA GLN A 334 4.82 3.50 -1.75
C GLN A 334 4.89 4.59 -2.84
N GLY A 335 5.64 5.68 -2.61
CA GLY A 335 5.70 6.83 -3.51
C GLY A 335 6.94 6.94 -4.41
N ILE A 336 8.01 6.16 -4.16
CA ILE A 336 9.32 6.36 -4.81
C ILE A 336 9.42 5.81 -6.24
N PHE A 337 8.46 4.99 -6.69
CA PHE A 337 8.57 4.25 -7.95
C PHE A 337 8.73 5.10 -9.22
N PRO A 338 8.08 6.28 -9.38
CA PRO A 338 8.38 7.16 -10.50
C PRO A 338 9.87 7.56 -10.56
N LEU A 339 10.49 7.88 -9.42
CA LEU A 339 11.93 8.17 -9.34
C LEU A 339 12.76 6.95 -9.73
N LEU A 340 12.52 5.78 -9.11
CA LEU A 340 13.33 4.58 -9.36
C LEU A 340 13.25 4.11 -10.82
N ILE A 341 12.04 4.05 -11.38
CA ILE A 341 11.84 3.66 -12.78
C ILE A 341 12.50 4.69 -13.71
N GLY A 342 12.33 5.99 -13.44
CA GLY A 342 12.95 7.06 -14.21
C GLY A 342 14.47 6.96 -14.23
N CYS A 343 15.09 6.76 -13.06
CA CYS A 343 16.53 6.54 -12.93
C CYS A 343 16.99 5.31 -13.73
N MET A 344 16.32 4.16 -13.60
CA MET A 344 16.70 2.96 -14.35
C MET A 344 16.53 3.10 -15.86
N VAL A 345 15.50 3.83 -16.32
CA VAL A 345 15.29 4.17 -17.74
C VAL A 345 16.37 5.11 -18.29
N LEU A 346 16.87 6.04 -17.48
CA LEU A 346 18.00 6.89 -17.85
C LEU A 346 19.30 6.09 -17.92
N LEU A 347 19.56 5.25 -16.90
CA LEU A 347 20.74 4.40 -16.84
C LEU A 347 20.77 3.34 -17.95
N SER A 348 19.60 2.82 -18.40
CA SER A 348 19.51 1.87 -19.51
C SER A 348 20.01 2.46 -20.84
N GLN A 349 20.05 3.79 -20.96
CA GLN A 349 20.50 4.53 -22.13
C GLN A 349 21.89 5.14 -21.97
N ALA A 350 22.44 5.13 -20.75
CA ALA A 350 23.75 5.68 -20.44
C ALA A 350 24.88 4.77 -20.97
N ARG A 351 26.07 5.35 -21.12
CA ARG A 351 27.29 4.58 -21.44
C ARG A 351 27.61 3.61 -20.29
N GLY A 352 28.19 2.45 -20.62
CA GLY A 352 28.52 1.41 -19.62
C GLY A 352 29.29 1.91 -18.39
N LYS A 353 30.25 2.83 -18.59
CA LYS A 353 31.05 3.44 -17.52
C LYS A 353 30.23 4.26 -16.51
N ILE A 354 29.05 4.75 -16.90
CA ILE A 354 28.12 5.50 -16.03
C ILE A 354 27.01 4.57 -15.55
N LYS A 355 26.45 3.77 -16.46
CA LYS A 355 25.35 2.83 -16.21
C LYS A 355 25.66 1.91 -15.03
N TRP A 356 26.78 1.18 -15.08
CA TRP A 356 27.05 0.13 -14.12
C TRP A 356 27.34 0.64 -12.71
N PRO A 357 28.24 1.61 -12.49
CA PRO A 357 28.50 2.10 -11.14
C PRO A 357 27.27 2.71 -10.48
N LEU A 358 26.51 3.54 -11.20
CA LEU A 358 25.33 4.18 -10.64
C LEU A 358 24.19 3.20 -10.37
N ALA A 359 24.00 2.19 -11.22
CA ALA A 359 22.99 1.16 -10.99
C ALA A 359 23.34 0.30 -9.76
N VAL A 360 24.62 -0.05 -9.59
CA VAL A 360 25.10 -0.81 -8.42
C VAL A 360 24.95 0.03 -7.14
N VAL A 361 25.34 1.30 -7.17
CA VAL A 361 25.17 2.21 -6.02
C VAL A 361 23.71 2.37 -5.66
N LEU A 362 22.83 2.61 -6.64
CA LEU A 362 21.38 2.74 -6.40
C LEU A 362 20.78 1.46 -5.82
N CYS A 363 21.16 0.29 -6.35
CA CYS A 363 20.71 -1.00 -5.84
C CYS A 363 21.22 -1.25 -4.42
N ALA A 364 22.51 -1.02 -4.15
CA ALA A 364 23.11 -1.22 -2.84
C ALA A 364 22.50 -0.28 -1.80
N ALA A 365 22.32 1.00 -2.14
CA ALA A 365 21.65 1.99 -1.29
C ALA A 365 20.20 1.58 -1.00
N SER A 366 19.46 1.12 -2.01
CA SER A 366 18.09 0.63 -1.86
C SER A 366 18.01 -0.55 -0.91
N VAL A 367 18.81 -1.59 -1.15
CA VAL A 367 18.86 -2.77 -0.27
C VAL A 367 19.29 -2.39 1.14
N TRP A 368 20.33 -1.58 1.31
CA TRP A 368 20.85 -1.19 2.62
C TRP A 368 19.88 -0.32 3.44
N LEU A 369 19.02 0.45 2.78
CA LEU A 369 17.96 1.19 3.48
C LEU A 369 16.83 0.28 3.92
N THR A 370 16.42 -0.66 3.06
CA THR A 370 15.15 -1.35 3.26
C THR A 370 15.28 -2.73 3.89
N PHE A 371 16.48 -3.34 3.90
CA PHE A 371 16.65 -4.71 4.39
C PHE A 371 16.20 -4.89 5.84
N LEU A 372 16.37 -3.87 6.70
CA LEU A 372 15.93 -3.89 8.10
C LEU A 372 14.41 -3.95 8.27
N TYR A 373 13.66 -3.58 7.23
CA TYR A 373 12.20 -3.61 7.19
C TYR A 373 11.65 -4.87 6.51
N GLN A 374 12.52 -5.74 5.99
CA GLN A 374 12.10 -7.00 5.37
C GLN A 374 11.88 -8.06 6.46
N PRO A 375 10.69 -8.68 6.56
CA PRO A 375 10.40 -9.70 7.57
C PRO A 375 11.40 -10.87 7.59
N GLY A 376 11.93 -11.25 6.42
CA GLY A 376 12.93 -12.30 6.31
C GLY A 376 14.23 -11.98 7.06
N TRP A 377 14.61 -10.70 7.11
CA TRP A 377 15.80 -10.24 7.84
C TRP A 377 15.53 -10.10 9.33
N GLN A 378 14.42 -9.47 9.73
CA GLN A 378 14.06 -9.20 11.13
C GLN A 378 14.06 -10.46 11.99
N CYS A 379 13.50 -11.56 11.47
CA CYS A 379 13.54 -12.85 12.18
C CYS A 379 14.91 -13.52 12.17
N SER A 380 15.71 -13.35 11.11
CA SER A 380 17.03 -14.00 11.00
C SER A 380 18.07 -13.37 11.92
N THR A 381 18.04 -12.04 12.12
CA THR A 381 19.06 -11.34 12.93
C THR A 381 18.70 -11.28 14.41
N SER A 382 17.42 -11.16 14.74
CA SER A 382 17.01 -11.03 16.14
C SER A 382 17.22 -12.31 16.96
N LYS A 383 17.28 -13.50 16.33
CA LYS A 383 17.24 -14.82 17.01
C LYS A 383 16.09 -14.96 18.03
N GLN A 384 15.10 -14.07 17.95
CA GLN A 384 14.01 -13.93 18.93
C GLN A 384 12.65 -14.27 18.34
N CYS A 385 12.57 -14.56 17.04
CA CYS A 385 11.34 -15.06 16.48
C CYS A 385 11.05 -16.47 17.00
N VAL A 386 9.79 -16.67 17.40
CA VAL A 386 9.25 -17.95 17.85
C VAL A 386 8.19 -18.41 16.85
N THR A 387 8.04 -19.72 16.71
CA THR A 387 7.02 -20.30 15.84
C THR A 387 5.67 -20.26 16.54
N VAL A 388 4.68 -19.68 15.87
CA VAL A 388 3.28 -19.61 16.33
C VAL A 388 2.40 -20.09 15.19
N GLU A 389 1.47 -20.99 15.49
CA GLU A 389 0.43 -21.40 14.56
C GLU A 389 -0.59 -20.26 14.41
N ILE A 390 -0.91 -19.87 13.18
CA ILE A 390 -1.93 -18.88 12.83
C ILE A 390 -2.73 -19.37 11.60
N SER A 391 -4.00 -19.72 11.82
CA SER A 391 -4.96 -20.11 10.77
C SER A 391 -4.50 -21.28 9.88
N GLY A 392 -3.99 -22.33 10.52
CA GLY A 392 -3.48 -23.56 9.91
C GLY A 392 -2.05 -23.45 9.38
N SER A 393 -1.33 -22.36 9.68
CA SER A 393 0.03 -22.12 9.15
C SER A 393 1.00 -21.76 10.27
N GLU A 394 2.21 -22.31 10.22
CA GLU A 394 3.30 -21.92 11.12
C GLU A 394 3.96 -20.63 10.66
N LEU A 395 3.89 -19.59 11.49
CA LEU A 395 4.56 -18.31 11.26
C LEU A 395 5.65 -18.12 12.31
N GLN A 396 6.78 -17.55 11.90
CA GLN A 396 7.80 -17.08 12.84
C GLN A 396 7.56 -15.60 13.12
N VAL A 397 7.29 -15.27 14.37
CA VAL A 397 6.93 -13.91 14.80
C VAL A 397 7.81 -13.48 15.98
N ALA A 398 8.02 -12.18 16.16
CA ALA A 398 8.69 -11.66 17.34
C ALA A 398 7.99 -12.14 18.64
N ARG A 399 8.77 -12.40 19.70
CA ARG A 399 8.23 -12.87 20.98
C ARG A 399 7.13 -11.98 21.56
N GLY A 400 7.23 -10.65 21.40
CA GLY A 400 6.16 -9.73 21.82
C GLY A 400 4.84 -10.02 21.10
N THR A 401 4.88 -10.19 19.78
CA THR A 401 3.70 -10.56 18.98
C THR A 401 3.16 -11.93 19.36
N ALA A 402 4.02 -12.91 19.66
CA ALA A 402 3.58 -14.21 20.15
C ALA A 402 2.82 -14.09 21.49
N ASN A 403 3.36 -13.29 22.43
CA ASN A 403 2.70 -13.02 23.70
C ASN A 403 1.34 -12.31 23.50
N ASP A 404 1.25 -11.37 22.55
CA ASP A 404 -0.01 -10.69 22.22
C ASP A 404 -1.04 -11.67 21.63
N ILE A 405 -0.62 -12.58 20.75
CA ILE A 405 -1.46 -13.65 20.20
C ILE A 405 -1.96 -14.59 21.31
N ASP A 406 -1.06 -15.01 22.19
CA ASP A 406 -1.40 -15.89 23.30
C ASP A 406 -2.36 -15.20 24.26
N LEU A 407 -2.14 -13.93 24.60
CA LEU A 407 -3.05 -13.12 25.39
C LEU A 407 -4.45 -13.08 24.75
N LEU A 408 -4.54 -12.77 23.45
CA LEU A 408 -5.83 -12.72 22.74
C LEU A 408 -6.55 -14.07 22.75
N ARG A 409 -5.82 -15.17 22.55
CA ARG A 409 -6.38 -16.53 22.60
C ARG A 409 -6.89 -16.88 24.00
N HIS A 410 -6.13 -16.55 25.05
CA HIS A 410 -6.54 -16.78 26.43
C HIS A 410 -7.81 -15.99 26.76
N LEU A 411 -7.83 -14.68 26.47
CA LEU A 411 -9.00 -13.83 26.71
C LEU A 411 -10.24 -14.31 25.95
N ALA A 412 -10.07 -14.74 24.70
CA ALA A 412 -11.18 -15.27 23.92
C ALA A 412 -11.70 -16.61 24.45
N ALA A 413 -10.81 -17.51 24.89
CA ALA A 413 -11.22 -18.78 25.48
C ALA A 413 -11.95 -18.59 26.82
N GLU A 414 -11.50 -17.65 27.65
CA GLU A 414 -12.03 -17.43 28.99
C GLU A 414 -13.29 -16.55 28.99
N TYR A 415 -13.28 -15.45 28.23
CA TYR A 415 -14.31 -14.40 28.32
C TYR A 415 -15.18 -14.25 27.08
N ALA A 416 -14.86 -14.91 25.96
CA ALA A 416 -15.70 -14.91 24.76
C ALA A 416 -15.87 -16.33 24.15
N PRO A 417 -16.32 -17.32 24.94
CA PRO A 417 -16.47 -18.69 24.47
C PRO A 417 -17.56 -18.82 23.40
N ASN A 418 -17.64 -19.98 22.74
CA ASN A 418 -18.71 -20.35 21.81
C ASN A 418 -18.90 -19.38 20.62
N GLY A 419 -17.83 -18.74 20.16
CA GLY A 419 -17.92 -17.83 19.00
C GLY A 419 -18.34 -16.40 19.36
N GLN A 420 -18.50 -16.07 20.64
CA GLN A 420 -18.80 -14.70 21.07
C GLN A 420 -17.71 -13.72 20.59
N THR A 421 -18.12 -12.50 20.28
CA THR A 421 -17.20 -11.44 19.85
C THR A 421 -16.59 -10.69 21.05
N PHE A 422 -15.67 -9.79 20.77
CA PHE A 422 -14.94 -8.97 21.74
C PHE A 422 -14.62 -7.60 21.10
N ILE A 423 -14.19 -6.64 21.90
CA ILE A 423 -13.66 -5.36 21.40
C ILE A 423 -12.14 -5.41 21.46
N ALA A 424 -11.45 -5.07 20.37
CA ALA A 424 -10.02 -4.80 20.33
C ALA A 424 -9.79 -3.44 19.66
N ALA A 425 -9.37 -2.45 20.45
CA ALA A 425 -9.22 -1.06 20.01
C ALA A 425 -7.94 -0.42 20.56
N PRO A 426 -7.37 0.61 19.91
CA PRO A 426 -7.78 1.14 18.62
C PRO A 426 -7.10 0.50 17.41
N LEU A 427 -6.02 -0.28 17.60
CA LEU A 427 -5.03 -0.53 16.54
C LEU A 427 -4.93 -2.00 16.10
N TRP A 428 -5.78 -2.90 16.61
CA TRP A 428 -5.63 -4.35 16.43
C TRP A 428 -6.79 -5.02 15.65
N PRO A 429 -7.13 -4.58 14.43
CA PRO A 429 -8.11 -5.28 13.60
C PRO A 429 -7.70 -6.74 13.30
N GLY A 430 -6.40 -7.06 13.35
CA GLY A 430 -5.88 -8.40 13.19
C GLY A 430 -6.29 -9.38 14.29
N ALA A 431 -6.70 -8.89 15.47
CA ALA A 431 -7.24 -9.75 16.53
C ALA A 431 -8.53 -10.44 16.07
N TYR A 432 -9.40 -9.71 15.37
CA TYR A 432 -10.64 -10.27 14.81
C TYR A 432 -10.34 -11.33 13.74
N ALA A 433 -9.35 -11.09 12.88
CA ALA A 433 -8.97 -12.02 11.84
C ALA A 433 -8.32 -13.30 12.39
N LEU A 434 -7.42 -13.13 13.37
CA LEU A 434 -6.72 -14.20 14.08
C LEU A 434 -7.70 -15.15 14.76
N LEU A 435 -8.71 -14.60 15.45
CA LEU A 435 -9.68 -15.37 16.22
C LEU A 435 -10.96 -15.69 15.42
N GLN A 436 -11.02 -15.32 14.14
CA GLN A 436 -12.18 -15.51 13.28
C GLN A 436 -13.47 -14.98 13.92
N ARG A 437 -13.45 -13.73 14.38
CA ARG A 437 -14.61 -13.03 14.97
C ARG A 437 -14.98 -11.82 14.14
N LYS A 438 -16.27 -11.49 14.11
CA LYS A 438 -16.74 -10.22 13.53
C LYS A 438 -16.52 -9.10 14.55
N ALA A 439 -15.88 -8.01 14.16
CA ALA A 439 -15.79 -6.83 15.00
C ALA A 439 -17.20 -6.34 15.42
N PRO A 440 -17.40 -5.98 16.71
CA PRO A 440 -18.66 -5.43 17.20
C PRO A 440 -18.86 -3.95 16.80
N MET A 441 -17.84 -3.36 16.16
CA MET A 441 -17.77 -1.98 15.70
C MET A 441 -17.57 -1.98 14.19
N TRP A 442 -18.11 -0.97 13.49
CA TRP A 442 -17.73 -0.70 12.10
C TRP A 442 -16.29 -0.19 12.03
N GLU A 443 -15.88 0.65 12.99
CA GLU A 443 -14.53 1.21 13.05
C GLU A 443 -13.55 0.24 13.70
N ILE A 444 -12.88 -0.56 12.88
CA ILE A 444 -11.89 -1.55 13.33
C ILE A 444 -10.49 -0.97 13.57
N TYR A 445 -10.27 0.29 13.18
CA TYR A 445 -9.01 1.02 13.36
C TYR A 445 -9.30 2.44 13.86
N ALA A 446 -9.62 2.56 15.15
CA ALA A 446 -10.21 3.73 15.79
C ALA A 446 -9.19 4.82 16.14
N LEU A 447 -8.51 5.34 15.12
CA LEU A 447 -7.37 6.23 15.27
C LEU A 447 -7.73 7.71 15.39
N PHE A 448 -8.70 8.16 14.61
CA PHE A 448 -9.04 9.57 14.48
C PHE A 448 -10.30 9.90 15.29
N PRO A 449 -10.44 11.14 15.80
CA PRO A 449 -11.65 11.55 16.52
C PRO A 449 -12.92 11.39 15.68
N ARG A 450 -14.01 10.98 16.34
CA ARG A 450 -15.33 10.79 15.72
C ARG A 450 -16.38 11.74 16.31
N SER A 451 -17.47 11.91 15.56
CA SER A 451 -18.61 12.69 16.04
C SER A 451 -19.39 11.90 17.09
N LYS A 452 -20.08 12.60 18.00
CA LYS A 452 -20.94 11.98 19.01
C LYS A 452 -22.00 11.06 18.40
N ALA A 453 -22.53 11.43 17.23
CA ALA A 453 -23.55 10.63 16.53
C ALA A 453 -22.97 9.29 16.03
N PHE A 454 -21.74 9.33 15.52
CA PHE A 454 -21.02 8.13 15.11
C PHE A 454 -20.74 7.21 16.30
N GLU A 455 -20.18 7.75 17.39
CA GLU A 455 -19.90 6.95 18.60
C GLU A 455 -21.15 6.30 19.19
N LYS A 456 -22.29 6.99 19.20
CA LYS A 456 -23.57 6.40 19.64
C LYS A 456 -24.00 5.23 18.77
N SER A 457 -23.84 5.34 17.44
CA SER A 457 -24.16 4.25 16.52
C SER A 457 -23.24 3.03 16.76
N GLU A 458 -21.97 3.26 17.09
CA GLU A 458 -21.05 2.18 17.46
C GLU A 458 -21.41 1.54 18.80
N ILE A 459 -21.84 2.32 19.79
CA ILE A 459 -22.34 1.79 21.07
C ILE A 459 -23.56 0.89 20.86
N GLU A 460 -24.52 1.29 20.02
CA GLU A 460 -25.68 0.45 19.67
C GLU A 460 -25.26 -0.89 19.06
N ARG A 461 -24.22 -0.91 18.20
CA ARG A 461 -23.66 -2.16 17.65
C ARG A 461 -22.97 -3.02 18.71
N ILE A 462 -22.25 -2.39 19.64
CA ILE A 462 -21.62 -3.06 20.78
C ILE A 462 -22.70 -3.71 21.67
N GLU A 463 -23.75 -2.98 22.02
CA GLU A 463 -24.88 -3.48 22.81
C GLU A 463 -25.57 -4.67 22.13
N ALA A 464 -25.83 -4.57 20.82
CA ALA A 464 -26.49 -5.61 20.04
C ALA A 464 -25.65 -6.90 19.94
N SER A 465 -24.32 -6.77 19.88
CA SER A 465 -23.40 -7.91 19.71
C SER A 465 -22.91 -8.52 21.02
N LYS A 466 -23.12 -7.84 22.16
CA LYS A 466 -22.79 -8.29 23.52
C LYS A 466 -21.38 -8.90 23.60
N PRO A 467 -20.30 -8.13 23.32
CA PRO A 467 -18.95 -8.65 23.36
C PRO A 467 -18.59 -9.12 24.77
N GLY A 468 -17.90 -10.25 24.86
CA GLY A 468 -17.55 -10.90 26.12
C GLY A 468 -16.47 -10.15 26.90
N PHE A 469 -15.55 -9.50 26.20
CA PHE A 469 -14.53 -8.62 26.78
C PHE A 469 -14.18 -7.45 25.85
N ALA A 470 -13.49 -6.45 26.39
CA ALA A 470 -12.87 -5.37 25.66
C ALA A 470 -11.39 -5.25 26.04
N LEU A 471 -10.51 -5.25 25.03
CA LEU A 471 -9.09 -4.95 25.16
C LEU A 471 -8.84 -3.58 24.54
N ILE A 472 -8.46 -2.63 25.40
CA ILE A 472 -8.08 -1.27 25.01
C ILE A 472 -6.55 -1.16 25.11
N PHE A 473 -5.92 -0.98 23.96
CA PHE A 473 -4.50 -0.70 23.87
C PHE A 473 -4.27 0.80 24.12
N ASP A 474 -3.90 1.15 25.34
CA ASP A 474 -3.71 2.53 25.80
C ASP A 474 -2.30 3.04 25.43
N LEU A 475 -2.07 3.17 24.12
CA LEU A 475 -0.82 3.65 23.53
C LEU A 475 -0.96 5.08 23.01
N PRO A 476 -0.05 6.01 23.38
CA PRO A 476 0.04 7.30 22.72
C PRO A 476 0.77 7.12 21.38
N LEU A 477 0.04 6.84 20.30
CA LEU A 477 0.64 6.58 18.99
C LEU A 477 1.53 7.75 18.54
N ASP A 478 2.75 7.46 18.09
CA ASP A 478 3.75 8.47 17.73
C ASP A 478 4.06 9.48 18.87
N GLY A 479 3.85 9.09 20.14
CA GLY A 479 4.02 9.94 21.31
C GLY A 479 2.90 10.95 21.53
N ARG A 480 1.79 10.84 20.78
CA ARG A 480 0.67 11.77 20.83
C ARG A 480 -0.43 11.29 21.77
N ASP A 481 -0.58 11.98 22.90
CA ASP A 481 -1.63 11.67 23.89
C ASP A 481 -3.04 11.90 23.31
N ASP A 482 -3.20 12.89 22.44
CA ASP A 482 -4.48 13.22 21.80
C ASP A 482 -5.03 12.09 20.92
N LEU A 483 -4.18 11.13 20.51
CA LEU A 483 -4.56 9.96 19.71
C LEU A 483 -4.93 8.73 20.56
N ARG A 484 -4.87 8.81 21.89
CA ARG A 484 -5.36 7.71 22.74
C ARG A 484 -6.85 7.48 22.53
N PHE A 485 -7.27 6.22 22.60
CA PHE A 485 -8.66 5.83 22.36
C PHE A 485 -9.66 6.61 23.25
N LYS A 486 -9.33 6.82 24.53
CA LYS A 486 -10.16 7.61 25.45
C LYS A 486 -10.38 9.07 25.02
N ASN A 487 -9.47 9.63 24.23
CA ASN A 487 -9.51 11.01 23.76
C ASN A 487 -10.20 11.11 22.40
N THR A 488 -10.01 10.11 21.52
CA THR A 488 -10.62 10.08 20.19
C THR A 488 -12.06 9.52 20.18
N HIS A 489 -12.38 8.64 21.14
CA HIS A 489 -13.66 7.95 21.30
C HIS A 489 -14.15 8.01 22.77
N PRO A 490 -14.37 9.20 23.33
CA PRO A 490 -14.68 9.37 24.74
C PRO A 490 -16.01 8.71 25.17
N LEU A 491 -17.03 8.69 24.31
CA LEU A 491 -18.33 8.11 24.64
C LEU A 491 -18.25 6.58 24.65
N ILE A 492 -17.56 5.98 23.68
CA ILE A 492 -17.35 4.52 23.65
C ILE A 492 -16.50 4.10 24.86
N ASN A 493 -15.43 4.84 25.15
CA ASN A 493 -14.60 4.56 26.33
C ASN A 493 -15.40 4.65 27.64
N GLN A 494 -16.23 5.69 27.81
CA GLN A 494 -17.10 5.82 28.97
C GLN A 494 -18.12 4.67 29.05
N TYR A 495 -18.70 4.27 27.92
CA TYR A 495 -19.61 3.13 27.86
C TYR A 495 -18.93 1.85 28.36
N ILE A 496 -17.70 1.55 27.90
CA ILE A 496 -16.94 0.37 28.32
C ILE A 496 -16.68 0.41 29.84
N GLN A 497 -16.22 1.54 30.37
CA GLN A 497 -15.97 1.71 31.81
C GLN A 497 -17.24 1.52 32.66
N ASN A 498 -18.39 1.95 32.15
CA ASN A 498 -19.67 1.83 32.86
C ASN A 498 -20.28 0.43 32.81
N HIS A 499 -20.02 -0.35 31.76
CA HIS A 499 -20.70 -1.63 31.51
C HIS A 499 -19.81 -2.87 31.58
N TYR A 500 -18.51 -2.71 31.79
CA TYR A 500 -17.56 -3.80 31.94
C TYR A 500 -16.76 -3.64 33.25
N HIS A 501 -16.14 -4.71 33.73
CA HIS A 501 -15.23 -4.70 34.88
C HIS A 501 -13.78 -4.74 34.43
N LEU A 502 -12.97 -3.79 34.88
CA LEU A 502 -11.52 -3.80 34.64
C LEU A 502 -10.88 -4.96 35.42
N LEU A 503 -10.07 -5.79 34.75
CA LEU A 503 -9.37 -6.89 35.41
C LEU A 503 -8.15 -6.37 36.21
N PRO A 504 -7.96 -6.79 37.47
CA PRO A 504 -6.89 -6.28 38.33
C PRO A 504 -5.46 -6.51 37.80
N LYS A 505 -5.28 -7.56 36.97
CA LYS A 505 -3.99 -7.90 36.36
C LYS A 505 -3.74 -7.23 35.00
N SER A 506 -4.57 -6.28 34.57
CA SER A 506 -4.28 -5.45 33.38
C SER A 506 -3.16 -4.41 33.62
N GLY A 507 -2.27 -4.69 34.59
CA GLY A 507 -1.31 -3.73 35.16
C GLY A 507 0.06 -3.74 34.49
N ASP A 508 0.26 -4.50 33.41
CA ASP A 508 1.43 -4.32 32.55
C ASP A 508 1.01 -3.36 31.42
N PRO A 509 1.35 -2.05 31.51
CA PRO A 509 1.07 -1.14 30.41
C PRO A 509 1.71 -1.70 29.14
N PRO A 510 0.93 -1.82 28.06
CA PRO A 510 -0.08 -0.82 27.69
C PRO A 510 -1.55 -1.32 27.58
N TYR A 511 -1.91 -2.49 28.13
CA TYR A 511 -3.24 -3.07 27.91
C TYR A 511 -4.22 -2.83 29.07
N GLN A 512 -5.39 -2.26 28.79
CA GLN A 512 -6.52 -2.25 29.71
C GLN A 512 -7.54 -3.31 29.26
N ILE A 513 -7.82 -4.28 30.12
CA ILE A 513 -8.68 -5.42 29.80
C ILE A 513 -9.93 -5.36 30.67
N TYR A 514 -11.08 -5.34 30.02
CA TYR A 514 -12.39 -5.24 30.64
C TYR A 514 -13.22 -6.47 30.30
N THR A 515 -13.91 -7.07 31.27
CA THR A 515 -14.80 -8.21 31.05
C THR A 515 -16.26 -7.81 31.23
N ALA A 516 -17.17 -8.45 30.49
CA ALA A 516 -18.59 -8.20 30.67
C ALA A 516 -18.95 -8.43 32.14
N ARG A 517 -19.76 -7.54 32.73
CA ARG A 517 -20.31 -7.83 34.06
C ARG A 517 -21.13 -9.10 33.92
N SER A 518 -20.77 -10.15 34.66
CA SER A 518 -21.71 -11.24 34.83
C SER A 518 -23.00 -10.62 35.34
N LEU A 519 -24.14 -10.98 34.74
CA LEU A 519 -25.42 -10.82 35.42
C LEU A 519 -25.21 -11.52 36.77
N SER A 520 -25.06 -10.71 37.82
CA SER A 520 -24.64 -11.16 39.13
C SER A 520 -25.50 -12.34 39.58
N GLN A 521 -24.84 -13.36 40.10
CA GLN A 521 -25.46 -14.30 41.04
C GLN A 521 -26.18 -13.55 42.16
#